data_AF-A0A7W1CVP3-F1
#
_entry.id   AF-A0A7W1CVP3-F1
#
_cell.length_a   1.000
_cell.length_b   1.000
_cell.length_c   1.000
_cell.angle_alpha   90.00
_cell.angle_beta   90.00
_cell.angle_gamma   90.00
#
_symmetry.space_group_name_H-M   'P 1'
#
loop_
_entity.id
_entity.type
_entity.pdbx_description
1 polymer ?
#
loop_
_entity_poly.entity_id
_entity_poly.type
_entity_poly.pdbx_seq_one_letter_code
_entity_poly.pdbx_strand_id
1 'polypeptide(L)' 'MSAMAWETYNLTGIGEPEKLDGRRVSANLFDLLGIQPRLGWSFPRRKIRPARMS' A
#
# COMPACT_ATOMS: atom_id res chain seq x y z
N MET A 1 -15.86 -2.18 -6.68
CA MET A 1 -14.47 -2.24 -6.20
C MET A 1 -14.50 -2.60 -4.72
N SER A 2 -13.83 -3.68 -4.31
CA SER A 2 -13.71 -4.02 -2.89
C SER A 2 -12.66 -3.15 -2.21
N ALA A 3 -12.86 -2.77 -0.95
CA ALA A 3 -11.92 -1.94 -0.18
C ALA A 3 -10.70 -2.73 0.32
N MET A 4 -10.80 -4.06 0.36
CA MET A 4 -9.81 -4.99 0.92
C MET A 4 -9.81 -6.31 0.13
N ALA A 5 -8.62 -6.89 -0.06
CA ALA A 5 -8.44 -8.28 -0.51
C ALA A 5 -7.24 -8.92 0.21
N TRP A 6 -7.33 -10.22 0.53
CA TRP A 6 -6.20 -10.98 1.05
C TRP A 6 -5.27 -11.39 -0.08
N GLU A 7 -3.97 -11.17 0.09
CA GLU A 7 -2.93 -11.53 -0.87
C GLU A 7 -1.66 -11.93 -0.12
N THR A 8 -0.84 -12.76 -0.75
CA THR A 8 0.48 -13.11 -0.23
C THR A 8 1.56 -12.46 -1.10
N TYR A 9 2.59 -11.89 -0.47
CA TYR A 9 3.67 -11.17 -1.12
C TYR A 9 5.01 -11.85 -0.80
N ASN A 10 5.92 -11.89 -1.78
CA ASN A 10 7.29 -12.30 -1.54
C ASN A 10 8.14 -11.04 -1.30
N LEU A 11 8.68 -10.90 -0.10
CA LEU A 11 9.62 -9.84 0.26
C LEU A 11 11.04 -10.35 0.04
N THR A 12 11.80 -9.65 -0.80
CA THR A 12 13.22 -9.93 -1.06
C THR A 12 14.06 -8.69 -0.75
N GLY A 13 15.36 -8.87 -0.52
CA GLY A 13 16.25 -7.77 -0.17
C GLY A 13 17.64 -8.24 0.24
N ILE A 14 18.14 -7.67 1.33
CA ILE A 14 19.51 -7.92 1.83
C ILE A 14 19.59 -9.26 2.59
N GLY A 15 18.46 -9.91 2.88
CA GLY A 15 18.38 -11.20 3.57
C GLY A 15 17.60 -12.25 2.78
N GLU A 16 17.28 -13.36 3.44
CA GLU A 16 16.52 -14.45 2.85
C GLU A 16 15.12 -13.99 2.40
N PRO A 17 14.62 -14.47 1.25
CA PRO A 17 13.26 -14.21 0.83
C PRO A 17 12.24 -14.67 1.87
N GLU A 18 11.27 -13.80 2.17
CA GLU A 18 10.17 -14.09 3.09
C GLU A 18 8.83 -14.03 2.38
N LYS A 19 7.94 -14.97 2.72
CA LYS A 19 6.56 -14.98 2.24
C LYS A 19 5.65 -14.34 3.29
N LEU A 20 5.06 -13.20 2.96
CA LEU A 20 4.26 -12.37 3.86
C LEU A 20 2.78 -12.42 3.50
N ASP A 21 1.95 -12.77 4.49
CA ASP A 21 0.50 -12.63 4.36
C ASP A 21 0.09 -11.17 4.60
N GLY A 22 -0.61 -10.59 3.63
CA GLY A 22 -0.96 -9.18 3.62
C GLY A 22 -2.36 -8.89 3.08
N ARG A 23 -2.73 -7.62 3.12
CA ARG A 23 -3.96 -7.14 2.49
C ARG A 23 -3.64 -6.05 1.50
N ARG A 24 -4.19 -6.18 0.30
CA ARG A 24 -4.28 -5.08 -0.65
C ARG A 24 -5.43 -4.18 -0.24
N VAL A 25 -5.14 -2.90 -0.03
CA VAL A 25 -6.12 -1.91 0.44
C VAL A 25 -6.12 -0.69 -0.48
N SER A 26 -7.24 0.03 -0.53
CA SER A 26 -7.28 1.31 -1.25
C SER A 26 -6.47 2.39 -0.51
N ALA A 27 -5.86 3.31 -1.25
CA ALA A 27 -4.99 4.36 -0.68
C ALA A 27 -5.72 5.26 0.34
N ASN A 28 -7.03 5.40 0.20
CA ASN A 28 -7.90 6.21 1.07
C ASN A 28 -8.43 5.46 2.30
N LEU A 29 -7.86 4.30 2.66
CA LEU A 29 -8.36 3.51 3.80
C LEU A 29 -8.44 4.32 5.09
N PHE A 30 -7.38 5.04 5.45
CA PHE A 30 -7.35 5.81 6.70
C PHE A 30 -8.39 6.93 6.70
N ASP A 31 -8.58 7.59 5.56
CA ASP A 31 -9.59 8.64 5.39
C ASP A 31 -11.01 8.06 5.56
N LEU A 32 -11.28 6.88 4.99
CA LEU A 32 -12.57 6.20 5.14
C LEU A 32 -12.86 5.79 6.59
N LEU A 33 -11.82 5.43 7.34
CA LEU A 33 -11.94 5.06 8.74
C LEU A 33 -11.92 6.27 9.69
N GLY A 34 -11.60 7.47 9.20
CA GLY A 34 -11.49 8.68 10.00
C GLY A 34 -10.34 8.65 11.02
N ILE A 35 -9.29 7.88 10.75
CA ILE A 35 -8.14 7.71 11.66
C ILE A 35 -6.84 8.25 11.05
N GLN A 36 -5.92 8.70 11.90
CA GLN A 36 -4.59 9.12 11.48
C GLN A 36 -3.59 7.95 11.59
N PRO A 37 -2.75 7.68 10.58
CA PRO A 37 -1.66 6.71 10.72
C PRO A 37 -0.71 7.12 11.85
N ARG A 38 -0.30 6.13 12.66
CA ARG A 38 0.67 6.36 13.76
C ARG A 38 2.09 6.62 13.26
N LEU A 39 2.40 6.17 12.05
CA LEU A 39 3.71 6.32 11.42
C LEU A 39 3.53 6.94 10.04
N GLY A 40 4.30 7.98 9.75
CA GLY A 40 4.33 8.65 8.44
C GLY A 40 3.06 9.44 8.11
N TRP A 41 2.93 9.78 6.84
CA TRP A 41 1.74 10.45 6.28
C TRP A 41 0.91 9.46 5.49
N SER A 42 -0.43 9.62 5.54
CA SER A 42 -1.32 8.86 4.65
C SER A 42 -1.04 9.21 3.20
N PHE A 43 -1.30 8.27 2.29
CA PHE A 43 -1.13 8.51 0.86
C PHE A 43 -2.07 9.66 0.44
N PRO A 44 -1.54 10.81 -0.02
CA PRO A 44 -2.41 11.86 -0.51
C PRO A 44 -3.21 11.30 -1.70
N ARG A 45 -4.50 11.61 -1.76
CA ARG A 45 -5.47 11.15 -2.78
C ARG A 45 -5.02 11.36 -4.23
N ARG A 46 -3.94 12.10 -4.49
CA ARG A 46 -3.32 12.26 -5.82
C ARG A 46 -1.78 12.36 -5.78
N LYS A 47 -1.10 11.31 -6.22
CA LYS A 47 0.14 11.42 -7.02
C LYS A 47 0.06 10.46 -8.21
N ILE A 48 -0.57 10.93 -9.30
CA ILE A 48 -0.27 10.41 -10.64
C ILE A 48 0.99 11.14 -11.08
N ARG A 49 2.12 10.45 -11.20
CA ARG A 49 3.22 10.91 -12.05
C ARG A 49 3.20 10.01 -13.28
N PRO A 50 2.92 10.53 -14.49
CA PRO A 50 3.15 9.74 -15.69
C PRO A 50 4.66 9.46 -15.77
N ALA A 51 5.03 8.19 -15.94
CA ALA A 51 6.40 7.84 -16.27
C ALA A 51 6.69 8.46 -17.64
N ARG A 52 7.65 9.38 -17.71
CA ARG A 52 8.19 9.85 -18.98
C ARG A 52 8.97 8.68 -19.57
N MET A 53 8.37 7.95 -20.50
CA MET A 53 9.11 7.02 -21.36
C MET A 53 9.92 7.89 -22.32
N SER A 54 11.23 7.90 -22.09
CA SER A 54 12.22 8.34 -23.07
C SER A 54 12.48 7.22 -24.07
#